data_AF-A0A2E6J175-F1
#
_entry.id   AF-A0A2E6J175-F1
#
_cell.length_a   1.000
_cell.length_b   1.000
_cell.length_c   1.000
_cell.angle_alpha   90.00
_cell.angle_beta   90.00
_cell.angle_gamma   90.00
#
_symmetry.space_group_name_H-M   'P 1'
#
loop_
_entity.id
_entity.type
_entity.pdbx_description
1 polymer ?
#
loop_
_entity_poly.entity_id
_entity_poly.type
_entity_poly.pdbx_seq_one_letter_code
_entity_poly.pdbx_strand_id
1 'polypeptide(L)'
;MIYTVSRKRSLIKSITWRIIASLDTFIIAWFITGKISWASSIASLEILTKTFLYYFHERGWNYIFWGKYFNKNKKYKIMKKIFKKK
;
A
#
# COMPACT_ATOMS: atom_id res chain seq x y z
N MET A 1 -12.08 -11.91 5.16
CA MET A 1 -10.99 -12.48 4.32
C MET A 1 -10.44 -13.75 4.97
N ILE A 2 -10.37 -14.86 4.24
CA ILE A 2 -9.91 -16.18 4.74
C ILE A 2 -8.37 -16.24 4.85
N TYR A 3 -7.69 -15.30 4.21
CA TYR A 3 -6.24 -15.17 4.22
C TYR A 3 -5.77 -14.29 5.39
N THR A 4 -4.68 -14.70 6.03
CA THR A 4 -3.91 -13.88 6.97
C THR A 4 -2.68 -13.30 6.29
N VAL A 5 -2.32 -12.07 6.65
CA VAL A 5 -1.18 -11.35 6.08
C VAL A 5 0.04 -11.59 6.97
N SER A 6 1.17 -11.95 6.37
CA SER A 6 2.45 -12.11 7.08
C SER A 6 2.96 -10.78 7.64
N ARG A 7 3.53 -10.76 8.86
CA ARG A 7 4.24 -9.58 9.37
C ARG A 7 5.39 -9.16 8.45
N LYS A 8 6.09 -10.15 7.86
CA LYS A 8 7.17 -9.91 6.89
C LYS A 8 6.67 -9.16 5.64
N ARG A 9 5.47 -9.48 5.16
CA ARG A 9 4.85 -8.79 4.02
C ARG A 9 4.53 -7.34 4.34
N SER A 10 3.98 -7.07 5.53
CA SER A 10 3.71 -5.70 5.97
C SER A 10 4.98 -4.86 6.10
N LEU A 11 6.07 -5.44 6.61
CA LEU A 11 7.36 -4.75 6.68
C LEU A 11 7.90 -4.40 5.30
N ILE A 12 7.93 -5.35 4.36
CA ILE A 12 8.40 -5.07 3.00
C ILE A 12 7.51 -4.03 2.32
N LYS A 13 6.18 -4.14 2.42
CA LYS A 13 5.25 -3.14 1.88
C LYS A 13 5.54 -1.74 2.43
N SER A 14 5.85 -1.62 3.72
CA SER A 14 6.22 -0.36 4.35
C SER A 14 7.53 0.20 3.81
N ILE A 15 8.55 -0.64 3.66
CA ILE A 15 9.86 -0.25 3.11
C ILE A 15 9.71 0.21 1.65
N THR A 16 9.00 -0.56 0.83
CA THR A 16 8.73 -0.21 -0.57
C THR A 16 8.00 1.13 -0.66
N TRP A 17 6.98 1.36 0.19
CA TRP A 17 6.28 2.63 0.24
C TRP A 17 7.19 3.80 0.64
N ARG A 18 8.07 3.61 1.62
CA ARG A 18 9.02 4.65 2.07
C ARG A 18 9.98 5.04 0.95
N ILE A 19 10.52 4.08 0.21
CA ILE A 19 11.43 4.35 -0.91
C ILE A 19 10.72 5.14 -2.00
N ILE A 20 9.51 4.72 -2.39
CA ILE A 20 8.71 5.40 -3.42
C ILE A 20 8.38 6.85 -3.00
N ALA A 21 7.90 7.04 -1.77
CA ALA A 21 7.53 8.35 -1.27
C ALA A 21 8.74 9.30 -1.14
N SER A 22 9.90 8.81 -0.68
CA SER A 22 11.11 9.62 -0.59
C SER A 22 11.65 10.02 -1.97
N LEU A 23 11.60 9.11 -2.95
CA LEU A 23 12.03 9.40 -4.31
C LEU A 23 11.11 10.43 -4.97
N ASP A 24 9.79 10.30 -4.79
CA ASP A 24 8.79 11.25 -5.30
C ASP A 24 9.07 12.67 -4.79
N THR A 25 9.24 12.84 -3.47
CA THR A 25 9.56 14.15 -2.88
C THR A 25 10.90 14.70 -3.39
N PHE A 26 11.91 13.85 -3.59
CA PHE A 26 13.20 14.29 -4.15
C PHE A 26 13.07 14.76 -5.60
N ILE A 27 12.33 14.03 -6.44
CA ILE A 27 12.08 14.41 -7.84
C ILE A 27 11.32 15.72 -7.89
N ILE A 28 10.24 15.84 -7.12
CA ILE A 28 9.47 17.07 -7.00
C ILE A 28 10.41 18.21 -6.61
N ALA A 29 11.16 18.08 -5.51
CA ALA A 29 12.10 19.10 -5.03
C ALA A 29 13.15 19.51 -6.07
N TRP A 30 13.73 18.57 -6.82
CA TRP A 30 14.72 18.85 -7.87
C TRP A 30 14.11 19.64 -9.04
N PHE A 31 12.89 19.29 -9.48
CA PHE A 31 12.21 20.07 -10.52
C PHE A 31 11.97 21.54 -10.12
N ILE A 32 11.93 21.82 -8.82
CA ILE A 32 11.50 23.10 -8.26
C ILE A 32 12.66 24.06 -7.97
N THR A 33 13.89 23.58 -7.75
CA THR A 33 15.04 24.39 -7.28
C THR A 33 15.39 25.59 -8.17
N GLY A 34 14.69 25.78 -9.29
CA GLY A 34 14.74 26.98 -10.12
C GLY A 34 13.88 28.18 -9.72
N LYS A 35 12.85 28.11 -8.83
CA LYS A 35 12.05 29.27 -8.34
C LYS A 35 11.05 28.91 -7.21
N ILE A 36 11.02 29.70 -6.12
CA ILE A 36 10.15 29.53 -4.92
C ILE A 36 8.66 29.89 -5.11
N SER A 37 8.30 30.60 -6.18
CA SER A 37 6.91 31.01 -6.49
C SER A 37 5.92 29.83 -6.67
N TRP A 38 6.42 28.60 -6.80
CA TRP A 38 5.63 27.43 -7.18
C TRP A 38 5.02 26.64 -6.01
N ALA A 39 5.14 27.08 -4.76
CA ALA A 39 4.70 26.38 -3.54
C ALA A 39 3.32 25.69 -3.64
N SER A 40 2.32 26.36 -4.22
CA SER A 40 0.97 25.82 -4.39
C SER A 40 0.90 24.66 -5.40
N SER A 41 1.65 24.76 -6.50
CA SER A 41 1.74 23.71 -7.51
C SER A 41 2.46 22.48 -6.96
N ILE A 42 3.42 22.69 -6.06
CA ILE A 42 4.20 21.64 -5.41
C ILE A 42 3.33 20.84 -4.47
N ALA A 43 2.61 21.51 -3.58
CA ALA A 43 1.67 20.84 -2.68
C ALA A 43 0.59 20.06 -3.46
N SER A 44 0.08 20.66 -4.54
CA SER A 44 -0.93 20.01 -5.39
C SER A 44 -0.37 18.78 -6.11
N LEU A 45 0.84 18.89 -6.67
CA LEU A 45 1.53 17.77 -7.32
C LEU A 45 1.87 16.68 -6.32
N GLU A 46 2.39 17.00 -5.14
CA GLU A 46 2.74 16.00 -4.11
C GLU A 46 1.51 15.19 -3.68
N ILE A 47 0.37 15.85 -3.47
CA ILE A 47 -0.88 15.15 -3.12
C ILE A 47 -1.31 14.23 -4.25
N LEU A 48 -1.30 14.72 -5.50
CA LEU A 48 -1.69 13.93 -6.67
C LEU A 48 -0.75 12.76 -6.91
N THR A 49 0.57 13.00 -7.01
CA THR A 49 1.57 11.96 -7.28
C THR A 49 1.55 10.89 -6.20
N LYS A 50 1.54 11.27 -4.92
CA LYS A 50 1.51 10.31 -3.81
C LYS A 50 0.20 9.50 -3.78
N THR A 51 -0.92 10.10 -4.16
CA THR A 51 -2.20 9.38 -4.30
C THR A 51 -2.14 8.34 -5.42
N PHE A 52 -1.65 8.72 -6.60
CA PHE A 52 -1.47 7.80 -7.73
C PHE A 52 -0.47 6.69 -7.39
N LEU A 53 0.70 7.03 -6.85
CA LEU A 53 1.74 6.08 -6.45
C LEU A 53 1.22 5.10 -5.40
N TYR A 54 0.48 5.58 -4.39
CA TYR A 54 -0.12 4.71 -3.38
C TYR A 54 -1.12 3.72 -4.01
N TYR A 55 -2.01 4.21 -4.87
CA TYR A 55 -2.99 3.37 -5.56
C TYR A 55 -2.30 2.27 -6.38
N PHE A 56 -1.32 2.62 -7.21
CA PHE A 56 -0.58 1.66 -8.02
C PHE A 56 0.27 0.70 -7.17
N HIS A 57 0.91 1.19 -6.12
CA HIS A 57 1.66 0.36 -5.18
C HIS A 57 0.75 -0.70 -4.53
N GLU A 58 -0.43 -0.30 -4.05
CA GLU A 58 -1.38 -1.24 -3.44
C GLU A 58 -1.95 -2.21 -4.49
N ARG A 59 -2.18 -1.75 -5.73
CA ARG A 59 -2.61 -2.60 -6.84
C ARG A 59 -1.55 -3.63 -7.23
N GLY A 60 -0.29 -3.21 -7.32
CA GLY A 60 0.86 -4.10 -7.54
C GLY A 60 0.97 -5.17 -6.45
N TRP A 61 0.84 -4.77 -5.19
CA TRP A 61 0.83 -5.69 -4.05
C TRP A 61 -0.35 -6.68 -4.04
N ASN A 62 -1.44 -6.38 -4.76
CA ASN A 62 -2.55 -7.31 -4.89
C ASN A 62 -2.23 -8.46 -5.84
N TYR A 63 -1.48 -8.21 -6.92
CA TYR A 63 -1.00 -9.24 -7.85
C TYR A 63 0.05 -10.17 -7.23
N ILE A 64 0.78 -9.69 -6.22
CA ILE A 64 1.76 -10.50 -5.49
C ILE A 64 1.03 -11.44 -4.51
N PHE A 65 1.08 -12.75 -4.77
CA PHE A 65 0.50 -13.79 -3.91
C PHE A 65 1.34 -14.09 -2.65
N TRP A 66 2.61 -13.68 -2.64
CA TRP A 66 3.53 -13.93 -1.54
C TRP A 66 3.04 -13.34 -0.20
N GLY A 67 3.22 -14.10 0.89
CA GLY A 67 2.87 -13.67 2.25
C GLY A 67 1.37 -13.61 2.56
N LYS A 68 0.50 -14.17 1.71
CA LYS A 68 -0.91 -14.47 1.99
C LYS A 68 -1.01 -15.94 2.42
N TYR A 69 -1.37 -16.21 3.67
CA TYR A 69 -1.53 -17.59 4.16
C TYR A 69 -3.00 -17.95 4.32
N PHE A 70 -3.38 -19.14 3.86
CA PHE A 70 -4.74 -19.63 4.04
C PHE A 70 -4.96 -20.09 5.48
N ASN A 71 -5.89 -19.45 6.19
CA ASN A 71 -6.22 -19.84 7.56
C ASN A 71 -7.34 -20.89 7.56
N LYS A 72 -6.95 -22.17 7.51
CA LYS A 72 -7.87 -23.33 7.50
C LYS A 72 -8.77 -23.36 8.74
N ASN A 73 -8.22 -23.03 9.91
CA ASN A 73 -8.97 -22.96 11.18
C ASN A 73 -10.05 -21.89 11.20
N LYS A 74 -9.79 -20.72 10.61
CA LYS A 74 -10.77 -19.63 10.49
C LYS A 74 -11.90 -20.00 9.54
N LYS A 75 -11.59 -20.64 8.40
CA LYS A 75 -12.63 -21.19 7.48
C LYS A 75 -13.50 -22.23 8.17
N TYR A 76 -12.90 -23.19 8.88
CA TYR A 76 -13.63 -24.20 9.65
C TYR A 76 -14.55 -23.59 10.71
N LYS A 77 -14.07 -22.61 11.50
CA LYS A 77 -14.91 -21.90 12.47
C LYS A 77 -16.12 -21.19 11.84
N ILE A 78 -15.93 -20.54 10.68
CA ILE A 78 -17.03 -19.88 9.97
C ILE A 78 -18.05 -20.90 9.47
N MET A 79 -17.59 -21.97 8.82
CA MET A 79 -18.47 -23.04 8.33
C MET A 79 -19.23 -23.68 9.48
N LYS A 80 -18.55 -24.04 10.56
CA LYS A 80 -19.19 -24.61 11.77
C LYS A 80 -20.21 -23.65 12.38
N LYS A 81 -19.95 -22.33 12.39
CA LYS A 81 -20.92 -21.33 12.86
C LYS A 81 -22.17 -21.27 11.98
N ILE A 82 -22.02 -21.39 10.66
CA ILE A 82 -23.14 -21.41 9.71
C ILE A 82 -23.98 -22.68 9.90
N PHE A 83 -23.34 -23.84 9.98
CA PHE A 83 -24.02 -25.13 10.11
C PHE A 83 -24.61 -25.39 11.50
N LYS A 84 -24.09 -24.77 12.57
CA LYS A 84 -24.62 -24.91 13.94
C LYS A 84 -25.73 -23.90 14.27
N LYS A 85 -26.02 -22.94 13.37
CA LYS A 85 -27.09 -21.94 13.53
C LYS A 85 -28.40 -22.36 12.84
N LYS A 86 -28.45 -23.58 12.32
CA LYS A 86 -29.60 -24.23 11.70
C LYS A 86 -29.95 -25.45 12.54
#